data_AF-A0A2E8I7Q8-F1
#
_entry.id   AF-A0A2E8I7Q8-F1
#
_cell.length_a   1.000
_cell.length_b   1.000
_cell.length_c   1.000
_cell.angle_alpha   90.00
_cell.angle_beta   90.00
_cell.angle_gamma   90.00
#
_symmetry.space_group_name_H-M   'P 1'
#
loop_
_entity.id
_entity.type
_entity.pdbx_description
1 polymer ?
#
loop_
_entity_poly.entity_id
_entity_poly.type
_entity_poly.pdbx_seq_one_letter_code
_entity_poly.pdbx_strand_id
1 'polypeptide(L)'
;MDVKTDYNTMLNDLLSQIKSLGEDDRFEKVKYLNNDLVHRHYPLIHSLIENVFITERGSPNYSAIIHFENNGIKVGPGETDGFGWVTGCVHTAKGIIVF
;
A
#
# COMPACT_ATOMS: atom_id res chain seq x y z
N MET A 1 20.05 -9.87 -12.60
CA MET A 1 18.95 -8.90 -12.73
C MET A 1 19.32 -7.69 -11.90
N ASP A 2 19.29 -6.50 -12.49
CA ASP A 2 19.67 -5.26 -11.80
C ASP A 2 18.61 -4.90 -10.75
N VAL A 3 19.00 -4.80 -9.49
CA VAL A 3 18.10 -4.58 -8.33
C VAL A 3 17.26 -3.30 -8.50
N LYS A 4 17.75 -2.31 -9.27
CA LYS A 4 17.00 -1.07 -9.51
C LYS A 4 15.90 -1.23 -10.55
N THR A 5 16.06 -2.15 -11.51
CA THR A 5 14.99 -2.46 -12.47
C THR A 5 13.83 -3.16 -11.78
N ASP A 6 14.13 -4.08 -10.86
CA ASP A 6 13.13 -4.85 -10.11
C ASP A 6 12.26 -3.97 -9.20
N TYR A 7 12.90 -3.08 -8.42
CA TYR A 7 12.18 -2.17 -7.52
C TYR A 7 11.25 -1.19 -8.26
N ASN A 8 11.69 -0.62 -9.39
CA ASN A 8 10.83 0.28 -10.17
C ASN A 8 9.62 -0.47 -10.76
N THR A 9 9.80 -1.72 -11.15
CA THR A 9 8.67 -2.56 -11.58
C THR A 9 7.69 -2.77 -10.43
N MET A 10 8.15 -3.14 -9.24
CA MET A 10 7.28 -3.32 -8.06
C MET A 10 6.53 -2.05 -7.68
N LEU A 11 7.21 -0.89 -7.75
CA LEU A 11 6.62 0.41 -7.44
C LEU A 11 5.49 0.78 -8.41
N ASN A 12 5.70 0.60 -9.72
CA ASN A 12 4.67 0.86 -10.73
C ASN A 12 3.53 -0.18 -10.67
N ASP A 13 3.84 -1.44 -10.40
CA ASP A 13 2.86 -2.51 -10.25
C ASP A 13 1.93 -2.24 -9.07
N LEU A 14 2.51 -1.90 -7.91
CA LEU A 14 1.75 -1.52 -6.72
C LEU A 14 0.85 -0.29 -6.98
N LEU A 15 1.39 0.73 -7.67
CA LEU A 15 0.62 1.91 -8.04
C LEU A 15 -0.59 1.55 -8.91
N SER A 16 -0.38 0.68 -9.89
CA SER A 16 -1.45 0.18 -10.77
C SER A 16 -2.49 -0.59 -9.97
N GLN A 17 -2.08 -1.52 -9.09
CA GLN A 17 -3.01 -2.32 -8.29
C GLN A 17 -3.85 -1.46 -7.35
N ILE A 18 -3.26 -0.45 -6.67
CA ILE A 18 -4.01 0.46 -5.80
C ILE A 18 -5.04 1.27 -6.58
N LYS A 19 -4.69 1.75 -7.77
CA LYS A 19 -5.64 2.46 -8.65
C LYS A 19 -6.77 1.55 -9.10
N SER A 20 -6.44 0.35 -9.60
CA SER A 20 -7.43 -0.65 -10.01
C SER A 20 -8.36 -1.03 -8.86
N LEU A 21 -7.84 -1.21 -7.63
CA LEU A 21 -8.66 -1.46 -6.45
C LEU A 21 -9.61 -0.30 -6.17
N GLY A 22 -9.15 0.94 -6.36
CA GLY A 22 -9.97 2.15 -6.22
C GLY A 22 -11.18 2.20 -7.16
N GLU A 23 -11.08 1.55 -8.32
CA GLU A 23 -12.11 1.52 -9.35
C GLU A 23 -12.91 0.20 -9.37
N ASP A 24 -12.53 -0.80 -8.56
CA ASP A 24 -13.14 -2.12 -8.60
C ASP A 24 -14.53 -2.14 -7.94
N ASP A 25 -15.57 -2.45 -8.71
CA ASP A 25 -16.96 -2.54 -8.26
C ASP A 25 -17.22 -3.69 -7.27
N ARG A 26 -16.30 -4.66 -7.14
CA ARG A 26 -16.40 -5.73 -6.14
C ARG A 26 -16.16 -5.21 -4.72
N PHE A 27 -15.56 -4.04 -4.59
CA PHE A 27 -15.29 -3.40 -3.31
C PHE A 27 -16.27 -2.26 -3.07
N GLU A 28 -17.02 -2.36 -1.97
CA GLU A 28 -17.81 -1.26 -1.45
C GLU A 28 -16.91 -0.22 -0.78
N LYS A 29 -17.35 1.04 -0.79
CA LYS A 29 -16.60 2.11 -0.13
C LYS A 29 -16.77 2.01 1.39
N VAL A 30 -15.69 1.68 2.09
CA VAL A 30 -15.64 1.48 3.54
C VAL A 30 -14.43 2.21 4.15
N LYS A 31 -14.42 2.39 5.48
CA LYS A 31 -13.30 3.06 6.15
C LYS A 31 -12.01 2.23 6.03
N TYR A 32 -12.07 0.95 6.41
CA TYR A 32 -10.95 0.01 6.31
C TYR A 32 -11.37 -1.13 5.39
N LEU A 33 -10.53 -1.43 4.41
CA LEU A 33 -10.78 -2.56 3.50
C LEU A 33 -10.54 -3.87 4.23
N ASN A 34 -11.38 -4.87 3.91
CA ASN A 34 -11.22 -6.20 4.48
C ASN A 34 -9.98 -6.87 3.87
N ASN A 35 -8.97 -7.15 4.70
CA ASN A 35 -7.71 -7.73 4.25
C ASN A 35 -7.89 -9.08 3.53
N ASP A 36 -8.79 -9.97 3.99
CA ASP A 36 -9.06 -11.25 3.31
C ASP A 36 -9.62 -11.04 1.89
N LEU A 37 -10.55 -10.09 1.75
CA LEU A 37 -11.16 -9.77 0.46
C LEU A 37 -10.14 -9.14 -0.49
N VAL A 38 -9.31 -8.22 0.03
CA VAL A 38 -8.21 -7.60 -0.71
C VAL A 38 -7.22 -8.67 -1.16
N HIS A 39 -6.78 -9.56 -0.26
CA HIS A 39 -5.86 -10.65 -0.59
C HIS A 39 -6.44 -11.64 -1.62
N ARG A 40 -7.76 -11.89 -1.59
CA ARG A 40 -8.39 -12.78 -2.57
C ARG A 40 -8.36 -12.25 -4.00
N HIS A 41 -8.50 -10.94 -4.18
CA HIS A 41 -8.56 -10.31 -5.50
C HIS A 41 -7.22 -9.67 -5.93
N TYR A 42 -6.41 -9.27 -4.96
CA TYR A 42 -5.10 -8.64 -5.12
C TYR A 42 -4.07 -9.33 -4.18
N PRO A 43 -3.73 -10.60 -4.41
CA PRO A 43 -2.94 -11.41 -3.47
C PRO A 43 -1.55 -10.86 -3.19
N LEU A 44 -0.99 -10.09 -4.12
CA LEU A 44 0.36 -9.55 -4.01
C LEU A 44 0.41 -8.16 -3.37
N ILE A 45 -0.72 -7.48 -3.20
CA ILE A 45 -0.71 -6.06 -2.81
C ILE A 45 -0.04 -5.83 -1.46
N HIS A 46 -0.25 -6.71 -0.47
CA HIS A 46 0.39 -6.61 0.84
C HIS A 46 1.91 -6.82 0.75
N SER A 47 2.35 -7.85 0.04
CA SER A 47 3.78 -8.10 -0.16
C SER A 47 4.44 -6.94 -0.90
N LEU A 48 3.79 -6.37 -1.91
CA LEU A 48 4.29 -5.20 -2.63
C LEU A 48 4.35 -3.96 -1.74
N ILE A 49 3.32 -3.72 -0.91
CA ILE A 49 3.30 -2.63 0.07
C ILE A 49 4.50 -2.74 1.01
N GLU A 50 4.76 -3.92 1.56
CA GLU A 50 5.90 -4.13 2.47
C GLU A 50 7.23 -3.88 1.75
N ASN A 51 7.42 -4.41 0.54
CA ASN A 51 8.67 -4.23 -0.21
C ASN A 51 8.88 -2.80 -0.73
N VAL A 52 7.80 -2.05 -0.99
CA VAL A 52 7.88 -0.68 -1.54
C VAL A 52 7.95 0.36 -0.43
N PHE A 53 7.11 0.25 0.60
CA PHE A 53 7.00 1.25 1.65
C PHE A 53 7.87 0.97 2.88
N ILE A 54 8.43 -0.22 3.01
CA ILE A 54 9.33 -0.58 4.12
C ILE A 54 10.70 -0.91 3.54
N THR A 55 11.72 -0.23 4.05
CA THR A 55 13.12 -0.52 3.72
C THR A 55 13.58 -1.82 4.39
N GLU A 56 14.69 -2.41 3.93
CA GLU A 56 15.29 -3.60 4.56
C GLU A 56 15.63 -3.42 6.06
N ARG A 57 15.69 -2.16 6.53
CA ARG A 57 15.94 -1.81 7.94
C ARG A 57 14.65 -1.67 8.76
N GLY A 58 13.49 -1.97 8.18
CA GLY A 58 12.18 -1.79 8.82
C GLY A 58 11.74 -0.33 8.95
N SER A 59 12.45 0.61 8.31
CA SER A 59 12.10 2.04 8.31
C SER A 59 11.22 2.39 7.11
N PRO A 60 10.31 3.39 7.23
CA PRO A 60 9.47 3.82 6.12
C PRO A 60 10.30 4.36 4.94
N ASN A 61 9.94 3.94 3.73
CA ASN A 61 10.55 4.38 2.49
C ASN A 61 9.88 5.69 2.01
N TYR A 62 10.35 6.82 2.53
CA TYR A 62 9.82 8.13 2.19
C TYR A 62 9.86 8.46 0.70
N SER A 63 10.84 7.94 -0.06
CA SER A 63 10.90 8.17 -1.51
C SER A 63 9.71 7.53 -2.23
N ALA A 64 9.32 6.32 -1.82
CA ALA A 64 8.12 5.66 -2.34
C ALA A 64 6.85 6.40 -1.90
N ILE A 65 6.75 6.76 -0.62
CA ILE A 65 5.59 7.48 -0.07
C ILE A 65 5.34 8.77 -0.86
N ILE A 66 6.38 9.60 -1.06
CA ILE A 66 6.29 10.84 -1.84
C ILE A 66 5.88 10.55 -3.29
N HIS A 67 6.36 9.47 -3.90
CA HIS A 67 5.96 9.08 -5.25
C HIS A 67 4.45 8.78 -5.33
N PHE A 68 3.91 8.08 -4.35
CA PHE A 68 2.47 7.77 -4.28
C PHE A 68 1.63 9.01 -3.98
N GLU A 69 2.08 9.88 -3.08
CA GLU A 69 1.40 11.15 -2.78
C GLU A 69 1.33 12.07 -4.01
N ASN A 70 2.41 12.15 -4.79
CA ASN A 70 2.43 12.86 -6.07
C ASN A 70 1.47 12.27 -7.11
N ASN A 71 1.07 11.01 -6.96
CA ASN A 71 0.08 10.33 -7.78
C ASN A 71 -1.35 10.37 -7.18
N GLY A 72 -1.57 11.15 -6.12
CA GLY A 72 -2.87 11.30 -5.47
C GLY A 72 -3.24 10.18 -4.50
N ILE A 73 -2.30 9.29 -4.16
CA ILE A 73 -2.50 8.21 -3.18
C ILE A 73 -1.80 8.60 -1.89
N LYS A 74 -2.58 8.80 -0.84
CA LYS A 74 -2.02 9.15 0.47
C LYS A 74 -1.49 7.90 1.17
N VAL A 75 -0.23 7.94 1.60
CA VAL A 75 0.40 6.89 2.40
C VAL A 75 0.97 7.52 3.66
N GLY A 76 0.69 6.94 4.82
CA GLY A 76 1.15 7.52 6.07
C GLY A 76 0.86 6.67 7.30
N PRO A 77 1.22 7.17 8.49
CA PRO A 77 0.94 6.48 9.74
C PRO A 77 -0.58 6.46 10.01
N GLY A 78 -1.06 5.30 10.43
CA GLY A 78 -2.40 5.06 10.94
C GLY A 78 -2.49 5.22 12.45
N GLU A 79 -3.29 4.36 13.07
CA GLU A 79 -3.41 4.31 14.53
C GLU A 79 -2.17 3.68 15.18
N THR A 80 -1.88 4.16 16.38
CA THR A 80 -0.87 3.59 17.27
C THR A 80 -1.58 2.63 18.22
N ASP A 81 -1.18 1.36 18.21
CA ASP A 81 -1.75 0.38 19.14
C ASP A 81 -1.27 0.62 20.59
N GLY A 82 -1.90 -0.03 21.58
CA GLY A 82 -1.58 0.11 23.00
C GLY A 82 -0.13 -0.26 23.37
N PHE A 83 0.57 -0.98 22.49
CA PHE A 83 2.00 -1.31 22.60
C PHE A 83 2.94 -0.25 21.98
N GLY A 84 2.41 0.85 21.43
CA GLY A 84 3.19 1.91 20.79
C GLY A 84 3.56 1.62 19.33
N TRP A 85 2.98 0.58 18.72
CA TRP A 85 3.26 0.20 17.34
C TRP A 85 2.42 1.05 16.40
N VAL A 86 3.06 1.70 15.42
CA VAL A 86 2.39 2.53 14.42
C VAL A 86 2.07 1.69 13.20
N THR A 87 0.79 1.62 12.83
CA THR A 87 0.34 0.94 11.61
C THR A 87 0.61 1.78 10.37
N GLY A 88 0.96 1.16 9.24
CA GLY A 88 1.00 1.81 7.94
C GLY A 88 -0.39 1.86 7.31
N CYS A 89 -0.73 2.97 6.67
CA CYS A 89 -2.02 3.16 6.01
C CYS A 89 -1.82 3.64 4.56
N VAL A 90 -2.45 2.93 3.62
CA VAL A 90 -2.58 3.36 2.22
C VAL A 90 -4.03 3.73 1.95
N HIS A 91 -4.28 4.97 1.55
CA HIS A 91 -5.62 5.46 1.22
C HIS A 91 -5.94 5.19 -0.26
N THR A 92 -7.01 4.44 -0.49
CA THR A 92 -7.57 4.20 -1.82
C THR A 92 -8.93 4.89 -1.94
N ALA A 93 -9.50 4.94 -3.16
CA ALA A 93 -10.84 5.50 -3.36
C ALA A 93 -11.94 4.69 -2.65
N LYS A 94 -11.72 3.38 -2.41
CA LYS A 94 -12.66 2.47 -1.74
C LYS A 94 -12.45 2.38 -0.23
N GLY A 95 -11.26 2.67 0.27
CA GLY A 95 -10.97 2.61 1.71
C GLY A 95 -9.49 2.54 2.03
N ILE A 96 -9.17 2.31 3.30
CA ILE A 96 -7.79 2.26 3.80
C ILE A 96 -7.31 0.81 3.85
N ILE A 97 -6.14 0.54 3.29
CA ILE A 97 -5.39 -0.70 3.49
C ILE A 97 -4.41 -0.47 4.64
N VAL A 98 -4.48 -1.33 5.66
CA VAL A 98 -3.59 -1.28 6.82
C VAL A 98 -2.51 -2.35 6.67
N PHE A 99 -1.25 -2.00 6.94
CA PHE A 99 -0.10 -2.89 6.86
C PHE A 99 0.91 -2.65 7.99
#